data_AF-A0A429E112-F1
#
_entry.id   AF-A0A429E112-F1
#
_cell.length_a   1.000
_cell.length_b   1.000
_cell.length_c   1.000
_cell.angle_alpha   90.00
_cell.angle_beta   90.00
_cell.angle_gamma   90.00
#
_symmetry.space_group_name_H-M   'P 1'
#
loop_
_entity.id
_entity.type
_entity.pdbx_description
1 polymer ?
#
loop_
_entity_poly.entity_id
_entity_poly.type
_entity_poly.pdbx_seq_one_letter_code
_entity_poly.pdbx_strand_id
1 'polypeptide(L)'
;MPGGRLTQEDRRLIATWLKDGLGYAEIGRRLGRPTSTISREVARNSGRSGYRAEEATRVTGERARRGKPRPRAVPVVENGYGRDPEAVRAFETEFAEMIVATGLPRMTARLLACLSVSDDGVLTAAELAQRLQVSPASVSNAVAYLEAQAMLRRERDGRRERYVIDEEMPQRVWDESVRSNQEWVRIARRGAEVLGTSTPAGARMDDLSRFHARINEIMLDDRVAVFAGDALTVLAALLHAGRALSVPALAGALEWAPDRVAAALLVVEEHPHIAGPVRVDCRGGEYRAVPLVERLTVGQLAALGS
;
A
#
# COMPACT_ATOMS: atom_id res chain seq x y z
N MET A 1 -1.28 17.44 35.72
CA MET A 1 -2.65 17.36 35.15
C MET A 1 -3.38 16.18 35.79
N PRO A 2 -4.36 16.35 36.69
CA PRO A 2 -5.04 15.20 37.28
C PRO A 2 -6.08 14.65 36.30
N GLY A 3 -5.62 13.90 35.30
CA GLY A 3 -6.40 13.29 34.22
C GLY A 3 -6.86 11.86 34.52
N GLY A 4 -7.36 11.62 35.73
CA GLY A 4 -7.92 10.31 36.12
C GLY A 4 -9.32 10.08 35.54
N ARG A 5 -9.75 8.81 35.49
CA ARG A 5 -11.15 8.47 35.18
C ARG A 5 -12.07 9.10 36.23
N LEU A 6 -13.26 9.56 35.83
CA LEU A 6 -14.28 10.01 36.77
C LEU A 6 -14.60 8.88 37.75
N THR A 7 -14.59 9.18 39.04
CA THR A 7 -14.94 8.24 40.11
C THR A 7 -16.46 8.04 40.18
N GLN A 8 -16.94 7.09 40.99
CA GLN A 8 -18.38 6.98 41.26
C GLN A 8 -18.91 8.23 41.97
N GLU A 9 -18.10 8.82 42.85
CA GLU A 9 -18.41 10.05 43.57
C GLU A 9 -18.50 11.26 42.62
N ASP A 10 -17.53 11.41 41.72
CA ASP A 10 -17.55 12.44 40.66
C ASP A 10 -18.87 12.36 39.87
N ARG A 11 -19.31 11.14 39.50
CA ARG A 11 -20.55 10.94 38.75
C ARG A 11 -21.81 11.30 39.55
N ARG A 12 -21.83 11.04 40.87
CA ARG A 12 -22.95 11.45 41.74
C ARG A 12 -23.04 12.97 41.82
N LEU A 13 -21.91 13.66 41.99
CA LEU A 13 -21.86 15.12 42.00
C LEU A 13 -22.32 15.74 40.67
N ILE A 14 -21.90 15.16 39.52
CA ILE A 14 -22.41 15.55 38.20
C ILE A 14 -23.94 15.43 38.14
N ALA A 15 -24.51 14.31 38.61
CA ALA A 15 -25.96 14.11 38.57
C ALA A 15 -26.73 15.09 39.46
N THR A 16 -26.21 15.40 40.66
CA THR A 16 -26.80 16.39 41.56
C THR A 16 -26.76 17.78 40.93
N TRP A 17 -25.59 18.23 40.48
CA TRP A 17 -25.45 19.58 39.95
C TRP A 17 -26.15 19.80 38.62
N LEU A 18 -26.36 18.76 37.81
CA LEU A 18 -27.22 18.85 36.64
C LEU A 18 -28.70 19.04 37.03
N LYS A 19 -29.17 18.42 38.11
CA LYS A 19 -30.53 18.67 38.65
C LYS A 19 -30.66 20.08 39.20
N ASP A 20 -29.60 20.61 39.78
CA ASP A 20 -29.52 21.99 40.27
C ASP A 20 -29.35 23.02 39.13
N GLY A 21 -29.31 22.58 37.87
CA GLY A 21 -29.26 23.45 36.69
C GLY A 21 -27.86 23.99 36.34
N LEU A 22 -26.78 23.44 36.90
CA LEU A 22 -25.42 23.90 36.59
C LEU A 22 -25.00 23.46 35.18
N GLY A 23 -24.33 24.37 34.47
CA GLY A 23 -23.71 24.08 33.17
C GLY A 23 -22.43 23.25 33.28
N TYR A 24 -22.08 22.54 32.21
CA TYR A 24 -20.93 21.61 32.17
C TYR A 24 -19.58 22.26 32.50
N ALA A 25 -19.39 23.54 32.15
CA ALA A 25 -18.15 24.26 32.45
C ALA A 25 -17.97 24.52 33.95
N GLU A 26 -19.06 24.80 34.66
CA GLU A 26 -19.04 25.02 36.10
C GLU A 26 -18.82 23.70 36.86
N ILE A 27 -19.49 22.62 36.41
CA ILE A 27 -19.26 21.26 36.94
C ILE A 27 -17.79 20.84 36.73
N GLY A 28 -17.23 21.14 35.56
CA GLY A 28 -15.82 20.87 35.27
C GLY A 28 -14.87 21.59 36.24
N ARG A 29 -15.09 22.89 36.47
CA ARG A 29 -14.30 23.68 37.43
C ARG A 29 -14.36 23.10 38.85
N ARG A 30 -15.56 22.77 39.34
CA ARG A 30 -15.76 22.24 40.71
C ARG A 30 -15.10 20.88 40.94
N LEU A 31 -15.03 20.02 39.91
CA LEU A 31 -14.37 18.72 39.99
C LEU A 31 -12.87 18.77 39.64
N GLY A 32 -12.34 19.92 39.24
CA GLY A 32 -10.98 20.01 38.69
C GLY A 32 -10.81 19.19 37.40
N ARG A 33 -11.85 19.09 36.57
CA ARG A 33 -11.89 18.30 35.32
C ARG A 33 -12.13 19.19 34.09
N PRO A 34 -11.57 18.83 32.92
CA PRO A 34 -11.90 19.52 31.69
C PRO A 34 -13.40 19.47 31.38
N THR A 35 -13.98 20.58 30.90
CA THR A 35 -15.38 20.66 30.47
C THR A 35 -15.73 19.59 29.44
N SER A 36 -14.79 19.25 28.55
CA SER A 36 -14.96 18.20 27.54
C SER A 36 -15.10 16.79 28.14
N THR A 37 -14.58 16.55 29.35
CA THR A 37 -14.75 15.30 30.08
C THR A 37 -16.19 15.18 30.60
N ILE A 38 -16.70 16.26 31.19
CA ILE A 38 -18.08 16.31 31.71
C ILE A 38 -19.08 16.19 30.56
N SER A 39 -18.92 16.97 29.49
CA SER A 39 -19.79 16.91 28.32
C SER A 39 -19.82 15.50 27.69
N ARG A 40 -18.65 14.88 27.48
CA ARG A 40 -18.58 13.51 26.92
C ARG A 40 -19.14 12.44 27.85
N GLU A 41 -19.01 12.61 29.16
CA GLU A 41 -19.60 11.68 30.14
C GLU A 41 -21.14 11.77 30.11
N VAL A 42 -21.67 12.99 30.18
CA VAL A 42 -23.12 13.24 30.17
C VAL A 42 -23.73 12.82 28.84
N ALA A 43 -23.16 13.23 27.71
CA ALA A 43 -23.67 12.84 26.39
C ALA A 43 -23.69 11.31 26.18
N ARG A 44 -22.71 10.58 26.75
CA ARG A 44 -22.58 9.13 26.55
C ARG A 44 -23.44 8.29 27.50
N ASN A 45 -23.83 8.83 28.65
CA ASN A 45 -24.58 8.10 29.68
C ASN A 45 -25.91 8.78 30.07
N SER A 46 -26.41 9.73 29.26
CA SER A 46 -27.76 10.29 29.41
C SER A 46 -28.74 9.46 28.62
N GLY A 47 -29.82 9.03 29.28
CA GLY A 47 -30.94 8.33 28.64
C GLY A 47 -32.16 9.24 28.48
N ARG A 48 -33.30 8.63 28.14
CA ARG A 48 -34.59 9.33 27.98
C ARG A 48 -35.06 10.09 29.24
N SER A 49 -34.52 9.74 30.40
CA SER A 49 -34.81 10.37 31.71
C SER A 49 -33.65 11.21 32.27
N GLY A 50 -32.69 11.59 31.42
CA GLY A 50 -31.51 12.37 31.79
C GLY A 50 -30.34 11.51 32.27
N TYR A 51 -29.36 12.17 32.89
CA TYR A 51 -28.11 11.56 33.33
C TYR A 51 -28.26 10.82 34.67
N ARG A 52 -27.82 9.54 34.73
CA ARG A 52 -27.89 8.70 35.93
C ARG A 52 -26.50 8.18 36.34
N ALA A 53 -26.02 8.63 37.50
CA ALA A 53 -24.68 8.35 38.00
C ALA A 53 -24.38 6.84 38.19
N GLU A 54 -25.35 6.09 38.72
CA GLU A 54 -25.19 4.67 39.02
C GLU A 54 -25.14 3.81 37.75
N GLU A 55 -25.97 4.15 36.77
CA GLU A 55 -25.96 3.52 35.46
C GLU A 55 -24.67 3.82 34.70
N ALA A 56 -24.21 5.08 34.71
CA ALA A 56 -22.94 5.48 34.15
C ALA A 56 -21.75 4.73 34.80
N THR A 57 -21.79 4.54 36.12
CA THR A 57 -20.78 3.76 36.86
C THR A 57 -20.82 2.29 36.45
N ARG A 58 -22.01 1.68 36.36
CA ARG A 58 -22.20 0.28 35.97
C ARG A 58 -21.73 0.03 34.54
N VAL A 59 -22.15 0.84 33.57
CA VAL A 59 -21.75 0.73 32.16
C VAL A 59 -20.24 0.92 32.00
N THR A 60 -19.65 1.87 32.73
CA THR A 60 -18.21 2.08 32.72
C THR A 60 -17.46 0.90 33.35
N GLY A 61 -18.01 0.30 34.40
CA GLY A 61 -17.48 -0.89 35.07
C GLY A 61 -17.59 -2.15 34.21
N GLU A 62 -18.73 -2.40 33.56
CA GLU A 62 -18.94 -3.48 32.60
C GLU A 62 -17.95 -3.40 31.44
N ARG A 63 -17.66 -2.20 30.93
CA ARG A 63 -16.65 -1.97 29.90
C ARG A 63 -15.21 -2.15 30.40
N ALA A 64 -14.93 -1.80 31.65
CA ALA A 64 -13.60 -2.05 32.24
C ALA A 64 -13.38 -3.55 32.52
N ARG A 65 -14.45 -4.28 32.88
CA ARG A 65 -14.44 -5.73 33.11
C ARG A 65 -14.40 -6.54 31.81
N ARG A 66 -14.99 -6.03 30.72
CA ARG A 66 -14.68 -6.48 29.36
C ARG A 66 -13.25 -6.04 29.05
N GLY A 67 -12.28 -6.81 29.54
CA GLY A 67 -10.87 -6.60 29.23
C GLY A 67 -10.64 -6.46 27.73
N LYS A 68 -9.50 -5.88 27.33
CA LYS A 68 -9.06 -5.87 25.93
C LYS A 68 -9.29 -7.27 25.35
N PRO A 69 -9.97 -7.42 24.19
CA PRO A 69 -10.08 -8.71 23.54
C PRO A 69 -8.68 -9.32 23.48
N ARG A 70 -8.50 -10.52 24.04
CA ARG A 70 -7.29 -11.30 23.74
C ARG A 70 -7.18 -11.34 22.21
N PRO A 71 -6.01 -11.05 21.63
CA PRO A 71 -5.80 -11.27 20.20
C PRO A 71 -6.23 -12.71 19.93
N ARG A 72 -7.36 -12.89 19.24
CA ARG A 72 -7.73 -14.19 18.73
C ARG A 72 -6.57 -14.56 17.82
N ALA A 73 -5.91 -15.69 18.07
CA ALA A 73 -4.82 -16.17 17.22
C ALA A 73 -5.28 -15.98 15.77
N VAL A 74 -4.52 -15.15 15.05
CA VAL A 74 -4.81 -14.88 13.64
C VAL A 74 -4.84 -16.26 13.00
N PRO A 75 -5.91 -16.65 12.29
CA PRO A 75 -5.89 -17.91 11.58
C PRO A 75 -4.67 -17.84 10.67
N VAL A 76 -3.70 -18.71 10.94
CA VAL A 76 -2.71 -19.06 9.93
C VAL A 76 -3.55 -19.50 8.75
N VAL A 77 -3.43 -18.77 7.65
CA VAL A 77 -4.04 -19.23 6.41
C VAL A 77 -3.22 -20.47 6.06
N GLU A 78 -3.74 -21.65 6.42
CA GLU A 78 -3.21 -22.94 5.98
C GLU A 78 -3.69 -23.12 4.55
N ASN A 79 -2.91 -22.61 3.61
CA ASN A 79 -3.34 -22.49 2.21
C ASN A 79 -3.24 -23.82 1.44
N GLY A 80 -2.96 -24.93 2.14
CA GLY A 80 -2.71 -26.23 1.51
C GLY A 80 -1.36 -26.35 0.80
N TYR A 81 -0.58 -25.26 0.65
CA TYR A 81 0.73 -25.26 -0.01
C TYR A 81 1.91 -25.71 0.88
N GLY A 82 1.67 -26.18 2.10
CA GLY A 82 2.70 -26.74 2.99
C GLY A 82 3.78 -25.76 3.47
N ARG A 83 3.54 -24.45 3.39
CA ARG A 83 4.49 -23.41 3.83
C ARG A 83 4.52 -23.30 5.35
N ASP A 84 5.71 -23.09 5.92
CA ASP A 84 5.84 -22.80 7.35
C ASP A 84 5.18 -21.45 7.69
N PRO A 85 4.14 -21.45 8.55
CA PRO A 85 3.47 -20.23 8.97
C PRO A 85 4.37 -19.21 9.66
N GLU A 86 5.41 -19.64 10.37
CA GLU A 86 6.34 -18.74 11.04
C GLU A 86 7.25 -18.04 10.04
N ALA A 87 7.81 -18.78 9.07
CA ALA A 87 8.57 -18.21 7.97
C ALA A 87 7.79 -17.15 7.18
N VAL A 88 6.52 -17.39 6.86
CA VAL A 88 5.68 -16.40 6.14
C VAL A 88 5.47 -15.13 6.97
N ARG A 89 5.22 -15.25 8.27
CA ARG A 89 5.07 -14.08 9.17
C ARG A 89 6.37 -13.28 9.32
N ALA A 90 7.52 -13.97 9.37
CA ALA A 90 8.82 -13.34 9.41
C ALA A 90 9.07 -12.55 8.12
N PHE A 91 8.81 -13.16 6.97
CA PHE A 91 8.93 -12.50 5.67
C PHE A 91 7.97 -11.31 5.52
N GLU A 92 6.70 -11.45 5.92
CA GLU A 92 5.73 -10.33 5.89
C GLU A 92 6.26 -9.12 6.69
N THR A 93 6.90 -9.38 7.85
CA THR A 93 7.49 -8.35 8.70
C THR A 93 8.70 -7.70 8.02
N GLU A 94 9.64 -8.50 7.51
CA GLU A 94 10.81 -8.02 6.78
C GLU A 94 10.41 -7.18 5.55
N PHE A 95 9.43 -7.67 4.79
CA PHE A 95 8.92 -6.98 3.61
C PHE A 95 8.28 -5.64 3.97
N ALA A 96 7.46 -5.60 5.04
CA ALA A 96 6.91 -4.35 5.53
C ALA A 96 7.99 -3.37 6.00
N GLU A 97 9.08 -3.85 6.62
CA GLU A 97 10.19 -3.00 7.06
C GLU A 97 10.99 -2.43 5.90
N MET A 98 11.22 -3.22 4.84
CA MET A 98 11.79 -2.73 3.59
C MET A 98 10.92 -1.62 2.99
N ILE A 99 9.61 -1.82 2.90
CA ILE A 99 8.67 -0.80 2.38
C ILE A 99 8.68 0.48 3.23
N VAL A 100 8.83 0.35 4.56
CA VAL A 100 8.99 1.54 5.42
C VAL A 100 10.28 2.29 5.09
N ALA A 101 11.37 1.58 4.82
CA ALA A 101 12.64 2.20 4.45
C ALA A 101 12.57 2.97 3.12
N THR A 102 11.62 2.65 2.23
CA THR A 102 11.37 3.44 1.00
C THR A 102 10.52 4.69 1.23
N GLY A 103 10.04 4.94 2.45
CA GLY A 103 9.33 6.16 2.83
C GLY A 103 7.82 6.01 3.07
N LEU A 104 7.25 4.81 2.95
CA LEU A 104 5.84 4.60 3.24
C LEU A 104 5.55 4.64 4.75
N PRO A 105 4.38 5.18 5.19
CA PRO A 105 3.98 5.10 6.58
C PRO A 105 3.88 3.64 7.07
N ARG A 106 4.35 3.38 8.30
CA ARG A 106 4.43 2.00 8.86
C ARG A 106 3.14 1.19 8.76
N MET A 107 1.98 1.82 8.99
CA MET A 107 0.70 1.11 8.88
C MET A 107 0.31 0.79 7.43
N THR A 108 0.61 1.69 6.50
CA THR A 108 0.41 1.50 5.06
C THR A 108 1.28 0.36 4.55
N ALA A 109 2.56 0.35 4.91
CA ALA A 109 3.52 -0.70 4.56
C ALA A 109 3.08 -2.08 5.06
N ARG A 110 2.64 -2.17 6.33
CA ARG A 110 2.10 -3.41 6.89
C ARG A 110 0.85 -3.90 6.18
N LEU A 111 -0.03 -2.99 5.77
CA LEU A 111 -1.25 -3.34 5.04
C LEU A 111 -0.92 -3.89 3.65
N LEU A 112 -0.02 -3.21 2.93
CA LEU A 112 0.47 -3.65 1.63
C LEU A 112 1.12 -5.03 1.73
N ALA A 113 2.06 -5.23 2.67
CA ALA A 113 2.71 -6.52 2.89
C ALA A 113 1.71 -7.65 3.19
N CYS A 114 0.74 -7.40 4.08
CA CYS A 114 -0.31 -8.37 4.44
C CYS A 114 -1.19 -8.77 3.25
N LEU A 115 -1.55 -7.82 2.37
CA LEU A 115 -2.26 -8.13 1.13
C LEU A 115 -1.38 -8.91 0.15
N SER A 116 -0.13 -8.48 -0.05
CA SER A 116 0.80 -9.09 -1.03
C SER A 116 1.17 -10.53 -0.72
N VAL A 117 1.21 -10.92 0.56
CA VAL A 117 1.48 -12.30 0.97
C VAL A 117 0.21 -13.16 1.09
N SER A 118 -0.98 -12.57 0.87
CA SER A 118 -2.24 -13.32 0.77
C SER A 118 -2.31 -14.00 -0.59
N ASP A 119 -2.64 -15.29 -0.64
CA ASP A 119 -2.62 -16.06 -1.90
C ASP A 119 -3.61 -15.57 -2.95
N ASP A 120 -4.76 -15.05 -2.54
CA ASP A 120 -5.75 -14.47 -3.42
C ASP A 120 -5.51 -12.97 -3.68
N GLY A 121 -4.63 -12.32 -2.91
CA GLY A 121 -4.44 -10.86 -2.96
C GLY A 121 -5.68 -10.05 -2.56
N VAL A 122 -6.69 -10.68 -1.95
CA VAL A 122 -7.99 -10.06 -1.64
C VAL A 122 -8.30 -10.14 -0.15
N LEU A 123 -8.47 -8.98 0.51
CA LEU A 123 -8.90 -8.94 1.91
C LEU A 123 -9.97 -7.87 2.15
N THR A 124 -10.91 -8.17 3.03
CA THR A 124 -11.89 -7.20 3.53
C THR A 124 -11.29 -6.32 4.64
N ALA A 125 -11.94 -5.19 4.92
CA ALA A 125 -11.54 -4.32 6.03
C ALA A 125 -11.52 -5.05 7.39
N ALA A 126 -12.44 -6.00 7.60
CA ALA A 126 -12.51 -6.79 8.84
C ALA A 126 -11.34 -7.77 8.96
N GLU A 127 -10.99 -8.45 7.87
CA GLU A 127 -9.84 -9.37 7.83
C GLU A 127 -8.54 -8.62 8.02
N LEU A 128 -8.36 -7.46 7.39
CA LEU A 128 -7.19 -6.61 7.59
C LEU A 128 -7.07 -6.13 9.04
N ALA A 129 -8.16 -5.64 9.63
CA ALA A 129 -8.18 -5.21 11.03
C ALA A 129 -7.81 -6.37 11.98
N GLN A 130 -8.31 -7.58 11.69
CA GLN A 130 -8.02 -8.77 12.47
C GLN A 130 -6.58 -9.25 12.29
N ARG A 131 -6.06 -9.39 11.07
CA ARG A 131 -4.69 -9.86 10.80
C ARG A 131 -3.65 -8.91 11.37
N LEU A 132 -3.84 -7.61 11.14
CA LEU A 132 -2.88 -6.59 11.56
C LEU A 132 -3.03 -6.17 13.03
N GLN A 133 -4.11 -6.62 13.70
CA GLN A 133 -4.49 -6.25 15.08
C GLN A 133 -4.62 -4.73 15.26
N VAL A 134 -5.34 -4.09 14.34
CA VAL A 134 -5.53 -2.63 14.30
C VAL A 134 -7.00 -2.24 14.23
N SER A 135 -7.28 -0.95 14.45
CA SER A 135 -8.64 -0.43 14.38
C SER A 135 -9.15 -0.33 12.93
N PRO A 136 -10.47 -0.41 12.69
CA PRO A 136 -11.04 -0.17 11.36
C PRO A 136 -10.65 1.19 10.78
N ALA A 137 -10.55 2.24 11.61
CA ALA A 137 -10.10 3.56 11.17
C ALA A 137 -8.65 3.56 10.67
N SER A 138 -7.77 2.77 11.31
CA SER A 138 -6.39 2.60 10.86
C SER A 138 -6.33 1.91 9.49
N VAL A 139 -7.18 0.90 9.28
CA VAL A 139 -7.34 0.25 7.97
C VAL A 139 -7.83 1.25 6.94
N SER A 140 -8.90 2.00 7.21
CA SER A 140 -9.46 2.97 6.27
C SER A 140 -8.45 4.03 5.85
N ASN A 141 -7.65 4.56 6.77
CA ASN A 141 -6.62 5.54 6.45
C ASN A 141 -5.49 4.96 5.59
N ALA A 142 -5.02 3.75 5.90
CA ALA A 142 -3.98 3.08 5.13
C ALA A 142 -4.48 2.70 3.73
N VAL A 143 -5.72 2.22 3.61
CA VAL A 143 -6.39 1.95 2.34
C VAL A 143 -6.50 3.22 1.50
N ALA A 144 -6.99 4.32 2.08
CA ALA A 144 -7.12 5.58 1.35
C ALA A 144 -5.78 6.07 0.79
N TYR A 145 -4.69 5.87 1.54
CA TYR A 145 -3.35 6.19 1.07
C TYR A 145 -2.93 5.27 -0.09
N LEU A 146 -3.06 3.95 0.05
CA LEU A 146 -2.65 2.99 -0.99
C LEU A 146 -3.47 3.14 -2.27
N GLU A 147 -4.76 3.41 -2.15
CA GLU A 147 -5.66 3.69 -3.27
C GLU A 147 -5.25 4.99 -3.98
N ALA A 148 -4.88 6.03 -3.24
CA ALA A 148 -4.35 7.28 -3.81
C ALA A 148 -2.96 7.11 -4.47
N GLN A 149 -2.22 6.05 -4.17
CA GLN A 149 -0.97 5.68 -4.84
C GLN A 149 -1.17 4.57 -5.87
N ALA A 150 -2.43 4.22 -6.19
CA ALA A 150 -2.82 3.18 -7.12
C ALA A 150 -2.28 1.75 -6.81
N MET A 151 -1.78 1.55 -5.59
CA MET A 151 -1.17 0.29 -5.12
C MET A 151 -2.19 -0.79 -4.75
N LEU A 152 -3.46 -0.43 -4.65
CA LEU A 152 -4.58 -1.38 -4.50
C LEU A 152 -5.82 -0.81 -5.16
N ARG A 153 -6.80 -1.66 -5.39
CA ARG A 153 -8.15 -1.25 -5.78
C ARG A 153 -9.20 -1.71 -4.78
N ARG A 154 -10.31 -1.00 -4.77
CA ARG A 154 -11.48 -1.32 -3.95
C ARG A 154 -12.56 -1.93 -4.83
N GLU A 155 -12.93 -3.16 -4.54
CA GLU A 155 -14.07 -3.83 -5.15
C GLU A 155 -15.25 -3.86 -4.19
N ARG A 156 -16.47 -3.82 -4.74
CA ARG A 156 -17.70 -4.04 -3.98
C ARG A 156 -18.30 -5.37 -4.35
N ASP A 157 -18.45 -6.22 -3.35
CA ASP A 157 -19.25 -7.43 -3.41
C ASP A 157 -20.50 -7.24 -2.54
N GLY A 158 -21.58 -6.78 -3.17
CA GLY A 158 -22.81 -6.38 -2.48
C GLY A 158 -22.60 -5.24 -1.48
N ARG A 159 -22.73 -5.55 -0.17
CA ARG A 159 -22.53 -4.58 0.93
C ARG A 159 -21.10 -4.58 1.51
N ARG A 160 -20.24 -5.49 1.07
CA ARG A 160 -18.87 -5.64 1.61
C ARG A 160 -17.85 -5.06 0.63
N GLU A 161 -16.92 -4.28 1.17
CA GLU A 161 -15.76 -3.80 0.42
C GLU A 161 -14.62 -4.81 0.53
N ARG A 162 -13.99 -5.11 -0.60
CA ARG A 162 -12.79 -5.94 -0.72
C ARG A 162 -11.65 -5.07 -1.27
N TYR A 163 -10.46 -5.25 -0.75
CA TYR A 163 -9.25 -4.59 -1.23
C TYR A 163 -8.39 -5.60 -1.95
N VAL A 164 -7.96 -5.25 -3.15
CA VAL A 164 -7.33 -6.17 -4.10
C VAL A 164 -5.98 -5.63 -4.53
N ILE A 165 -4.95 -6.47 -4.44
CA ILE A 165 -3.71 -6.33 -5.20
C ILE A 165 -3.79 -7.38 -6.32
N ASP A 166 -3.78 -6.91 -7.55
CA ASP A 166 -3.86 -7.74 -8.75
C ASP A 166 -2.60 -7.58 -9.61
N GLU A 167 -2.56 -8.35 -10.69
CA GLU A 167 -1.47 -8.34 -11.66
C GLU A 167 -1.32 -6.99 -12.39
N GLU A 168 -2.37 -6.17 -12.42
CA GLU A 168 -2.37 -4.83 -13.04
C GLU A 168 -1.84 -3.73 -12.10
N MET A 169 -1.59 -4.03 -10.82
CA MET A 169 -1.12 -3.05 -9.84
C MET A 169 0.17 -2.34 -10.29
N PRO A 170 1.21 -3.02 -10.79
CA PRO A 170 2.43 -2.35 -11.24
C PRO A 170 2.18 -1.30 -12.32
N GLN A 171 1.31 -1.60 -13.30
CA GLN A 171 0.94 -0.68 -14.39
C GLN A 171 0.19 0.53 -13.83
N ARG A 172 -0.78 0.33 -12.92
CA ARG A 172 -1.49 1.46 -12.32
C ARG A 172 -0.59 2.36 -11.47
N VAL A 173 0.36 1.77 -10.73
CA VAL A 173 1.36 2.52 -9.96
C VAL A 173 2.28 3.31 -10.91
N TRP A 174 2.65 2.72 -12.06
CA TRP A 174 3.42 3.41 -13.08
C TRP A 174 2.66 4.62 -13.64
N ASP A 175 1.42 4.44 -14.06
CA ASP A 175 0.56 5.50 -14.60
C ASP A 175 0.36 6.65 -13.59
N GLU A 176 0.14 6.32 -12.31
CA GLU A 176 0.04 7.32 -11.25
C GLU A 176 1.38 8.02 -11.00
N SER A 177 2.51 7.31 -11.12
CA SER A 177 3.84 7.91 -10.99
C SER A 177 4.13 8.88 -12.14
N VAL A 178 3.75 8.54 -13.39
CA VAL A 178 3.82 9.44 -14.55
C VAL A 178 3.00 10.70 -14.28
N ARG A 179 1.74 10.53 -13.85
CA ARG A 179 0.86 11.66 -13.53
C ARG A 179 1.42 12.55 -12.43
N SER A 180 1.93 11.96 -11.35
CA SER A 180 2.56 12.68 -10.24
C SER A 180 3.78 13.47 -10.69
N ASN A 181 4.62 12.87 -11.54
CA ASN A 181 5.80 13.51 -12.09
C ASN A 181 5.44 14.68 -13.04
N GLN A 182 4.37 14.58 -13.82
CA GLN A 182 3.84 15.72 -14.61
C GLN A 182 3.38 16.88 -13.73
N GLU A 183 2.77 16.60 -12.58
CA GLU A 183 2.36 17.62 -11.62
C GLU A 183 3.58 18.32 -10.99
N TRP A 184 4.66 17.58 -10.70
CA TRP A 184 5.94 18.18 -10.29
C TRP A 184 6.47 19.18 -11.32
N VAL A 185 6.50 18.82 -12.60
CA VAL A 185 6.91 19.73 -13.69
C VAL A 185 6.05 20.99 -13.70
N ARG A 186 4.72 20.82 -13.64
CA ARG A 186 3.77 21.93 -13.72
C ARG A 186 3.92 22.90 -12.54
N ILE A 187 4.00 22.38 -11.30
CA ILE A 187 4.11 23.22 -10.09
C ILE A 187 5.49 23.86 -10.00
N ALA A 188 6.57 23.14 -10.31
CA ALA A 188 7.92 23.69 -10.28
C ALA A 188 8.07 24.81 -11.32
N ARG A 189 7.56 24.64 -12.54
CA ARG A 189 7.55 25.69 -13.56
C ARG A 189 6.80 26.94 -13.10
N ARG A 190 5.58 26.77 -12.56
CA ARG A 190 4.82 27.89 -11.98
C ARG A 190 5.58 28.55 -10.84
N GLY A 191 6.26 27.77 -10.00
CA GLY A 191 7.12 28.27 -8.93
C GLY A 191 8.25 29.14 -9.45
N ALA A 192 8.91 28.74 -10.55
CA ALA A 192 9.97 29.52 -11.19
C ALA A 192 9.44 30.87 -11.71
N GLU A 193 8.25 30.89 -12.30
CA GLU A 193 7.58 32.10 -12.78
C GLU A 193 7.20 33.05 -11.63
N VAL A 194 6.58 32.52 -10.56
CA VAL A 194 6.16 33.31 -9.40
C VAL A 194 7.34 33.89 -8.63
N LEU A 195 8.42 33.14 -8.49
CA LEU A 195 9.63 33.55 -7.76
C LEU A 195 10.59 34.39 -8.62
N GLY A 196 10.32 34.52 -9.91
CA GLY A 196 11.20 35.16 -10.89
C GLY A 196 12.39 34.27 -11.26
N THR A 197 12.51 33.92 -12.54
CA THR A 197 13.53 32.99 -13.06
C THR A 197 14.97 33.48 -12.90
N SER A 198 15.18 34.79 -12.73
CA SER A 198 16.48 35.39 -12.45
C SER A 198 16.88 35.34 -10.97
N THR A 199 15.98 34.95 -10.07
CA THR A 199 16.30 34.80 -8.64
C THR A 199 16.87 33.41 -8.36
N PRO A 200 17.70 33.24 -7.31
CA PRO A 200 18.19 31.92 -6.92
C PRO A 200 17.08 30.92 -6.58
N ALA A 201 15.94 31.40 -6.08
CA ALA A 201 14.80 30.53 -5.77
C ALA A 201 14.05 30.10 -7.03
N GLY A 202 13.86 31.01 -7.99
CA GLY A 202 13.27 30.69 -9.29
C GLY A 202 14.15 29.74 -10.11
N ALA A 203 15.48 29.95 -10.10
CA ALA A 203 16.43 29.05 -10.76
C ALA A 203 16.36 27.61 -10.22
N ARG A 204 16.28 27.42 -8.89
CA ARG A 204 16.09 26.08 -8.31
C ARG A 204 14.79 25.41 -8.75
N MET A 205 13.71 26.18 -8.88
CA MET A 205 12.42 25.66 -9.34
C MET A 205 12.44 25.31 -10.84
N ASP A 206 13.12 26.11 -11.64
CA ASP A 206 13.36 25.83 -13.06
C ASP A 206 14.19 24.56 -13.26
N ASP A 207 15.25 24.38 -12.47
CA ASP A 207 16.06 23.15 -12.49
C ASP A 207 15.26 21.93 -12.04
N LEU A 208 14.44 22.06 -10.99
CA LEU A 208 13.56 20.99 -10.51
C LEU A 208 12.54 20.58 -11.60
N SER A 209 11.96 21.56 -12.29
CA SER A 209 11.05 21.35 -13.42
C SER A 209 11.74 20.62 -14.56
N ARG A 210 12.94 21.07 -14.97
CA ARG A 210 13.72 20.43 -16.04
C ARG A 210 14.14 18.99 -15.70
N PHE A 211 14.51 18.74 -14.44
CA PHE A 211 14.82 17.39 -13.98
C PHE A 211 13.60 16.46 -14.09
N HIS A 212 12.45 16.86 -13.54
CA HIS A 212 11.24 16.04 -13.62
C HIS A 212 10.72 15.90 -15.06
N ALA A 213 10.91 16.90 -15.92
CA ALA A 213 10.55 16.79 -17.34
C ALA A 213 11.36 15.70 -18.06
N ARG A 214 12.67 15.60 -17.78
CA ARG A 214 13.51 14.51 -18.30
C ARG A 214 13.10 13.15 -17.75
N ILE A 215 12.80 13.06 -16.45
CA ILE A 215 12.25 11.83 -15.86
C ILE A 215 10.94 11.45 -16.55
N ASN A 216 10.08 12.42 -16.84
CA ASN A 216 8.82 12.20 -17.54
C ASN A 216 9.04 11.63 -18.94
N GLU A 217 9.99 12.17 -19.70
CA GLU A 217 10.35 11.66 -21.03
C GLU A 217 10.81 10.20 -20.97
N ILE A 218 11.59 9.83 -19.95
CA ILE A 218 12.03 8.44 -19.74
C ILE A 218 10.85 7.55 -19.33
N MET A 219 9.99 8.02 -18.43
CA MET A 219 8.83 7.26 -17.96
C MET A 219 7.74 7.09 -19.03
N LEU A 220 7.68 8.02 -19.98
CA LEU A 220 6.78 8.01 -21.14
C LEU A 220 7.38 7.33 -22.37
N ASP A 221 8.57 6.72 -22.29
CA ASP A 221 8.98 5.77 -23.33
C ASP A 221 8.05 4.55 -23.22
N ASP A 222 6.91 4.64 -23.92
CA ASP A 222 5.71 3.78 -23.87
C ASP A 222 6.00 2.28 -24.01
N ARG A 223 7.20 1.94 -24.49
CA ARG A 223 7.63 0.57 -24.75
C ARG A 223 7.72 -0.26 -23.46
N VAL A 224 8.21 0.31 -22.35
CA VAL A 224 8.37 -0.43 -21.09
C VAL A 224 7.04 -0.61 -20.35
N ALA A 225 6.17 0.39 -20.34
CA ALA A 225 4.92 0.36 -19.59
C ALA A 225 3.85 -0.54 -20.23
N VAL A 226 3.75 -0.53 -21.57
CA VAL A 226 2.70 -1.25 -22.32
C VAL A 226 3.06 -2.71 -22.57
N PHE A 227 4.35 -3.00 -22.79
CA PHE A 227 4.79 -4.32 -23.27
C PHE A 227 5.68 -5.08 -22.28
N ALA A 228 5.93 -4.62 -21.04
CA ALA A 228 6.73 -5.41 -20.09
C ALA A 228 6.15 -6.82 -19.85
N GLY A 229 4.82 -6.96 -19.74
CA GLY A 229 4.17 -8.27 -19.63
C GLY A 229 4.30 -9.10 -20.91
N ASP A 230 4.19 -8.45 -22.08
CA ASP A 230 4.34 -9.11 -23.38
C ASP A 230 5.78 -9.56 -23.63
N ALA A 231 6.75 -8.72 -23.25
CA ALA A 231 8.17 -8.98 -23.27
C ALA A 231 8.53 -10.20 -22.41
N LEU A 232 8.00 -10.29 -21.18
CA LEU A 232 8.17 -11.45 -20.31
C LEU A 232 7.56 -12.72 -20.93
N THR A 233 6.41 -12.62 -21.58
CA THR A 233 5.75 -13.75 -22.24
C THR A 233 6.54 -14.23 -23.47
N VAL A 234 7.05 -13.31 -24.29
CA VAL A 234 7.93 -13.63 -25.42
C VAL A 234 9.23 -14.27 -24.93
N LEU A 235 9.82 -13.75 -23.85
CA LEU A 235 10.99 -14.35 -23.19
C LEU A 235 10.71 -15.77 -22.70
N ALA A 236 9.56 -16.01 -22.07
CA ALA A 236 9.14 -17.33 -21.63
C ALA A 236 9.01 -18.29 -22.82
N ALA A 237 8.44 -17.84 -23.95
CA ALA A 237 8.33 -18.63 -25.17
C ALA A 237 9.71 -18.97 -25.77
N LEU A 238 10.62 -18.00 -25.83
CA LEU A 238 11.99 -18.21 -26.30
C LEU A 238 12.79 -19.17 -25.40
N LEU A 239 12.64 -19.02 -24.08
CA LEU A 239 13.26 -19.92 -23.09
C LEU A 239 12.71 -21.33 -23.20
N HIS A 240 11.38 -21.49 -23.30
CA HIS A 240 10.72 -22.79 -23.46
C HIS A 240 11.14 -23.48 -24.77
N ALA A 241 11.21 -22.73 -25.87
CA ALA A 241 11.61 -23.28 -27.16
C ALA A 241 13.07 -23.74 -27.20
N GLY A 242 13.96 -23.13 -26.40
CA GLY A 242 15.39 -23.47 -26.31
C GLY A 242 16.19 -23.22 -27.60
N ARG A 243 15.56 -22.65 -28.64
CA ARG A 243 16.11 -22.41 -29.98
C ARG A 243 15.69 -21.04 -30.47
N ALA A 244 16.31 -20.59 -31.56
CA ALA A 244 15.95 -19.32 -32.17
C ALA A 244 14.55 -19.40 -32.83
N LEU A 245 13.80 -18.30 -32.74
CA LEU A 245 12.47 -18.16 -33.33
C LEU A 245 12.35 -16.81 -34.04
N SER A 246 11.69 -16.80 -35.20
CA SER A 246 11.33 -15.57 -35.92
C SER A 246 10.04 -14.94 -35.37
N VAL A 247 9.81 -13.67 -35.68
CA VAL A 247 8.57 -12.96 -35.29
C VAL A 247 7.30 -13.69 -35.75
N PRO A 248 7.18 -14.19 -37.00
CA PRO A 248 5.99 -14.95 -37.41
C PRO A 248 5.80 -16.25 -36.63
N ALA A 249 6.89 -16.94 -36.27
CA ALA A 249 6.80 -18.18 -35.49
C ALA A 249 6.33 -17.91 -34.05
N LEU A 250 6.83 -16.84 -33.43
CA LEU A 250 6.36 -16.37 -32.12
C LEU A 250 4.91 -15.90 -32.16
N ALA A 251 4.52 -15.11 -33.18
CA ALA A 251 3.16 -14.65 -33.38
C ALA A 251 2.17 -15.82 -33.54
N GLY A 252 2.53 -16.83 -34.33
CA GLY A 252 1.72 -18.03 -34.51
C GLY A 252 1.61 -18.88 -33.23
N ALA A 253 2.70 -19.01 -32.47
CA ALA A 253 2.71 -19.79 -31.22
C ALA A 253 1.95 -19.10 -30.07
N LEU A 254 1.96 -17.76 -30.04
CA LEU A 254 1.30 -16.96 -28.99
C LEU A 254 -0.12 -16.51 -29.38
N GLU A 255 -0.54 -16.77 -30.63
CA GLU A 255 -1.79 -16.26 -31.21
C GLU A 255 -1.87 -14.71 -31.17
N TRP A 256 -0.74 -14.05 -31.39
CA TRP A 256 -0.62 -12.58 -31.32
C TRP A 256 -0.44 -11.96 -32.71
N ALA A 257 -0.78 -10.67 -32.83
CA ALA A 257 -0.42 -9.88 -34.00
C ALA A 257 1.12 -9.76 -34.11
N PRO A 258 1.72 -9.87 -35.31
CA PRO A 258 3.17 -9.73 -35.49
C PRO A 258 3.75 -8.41 -34.94
N ASP A 259 3.02 -7.30 -35.07
CA ASP A 259 3.47 -5.99 -34.58
C ASP A 259 3.57 -5.95 -33.05
N ARG A 260 2.66 -6.66 -32.34
CA ARG A 260 2.69 -6.80 -30.88
C ARG A 260 3.93 -7.57 -30.43
N VAL A 261 4.26 -8.66 -31.13
CA VAL A 261 5.46 -9.47 -30.87
C VAL A 261 6.73 -8.66 -31.16
N ALA A 262 6.76 -7.91 -32.26
CA ALA A 262 7.89 -7.06 -32.62
C ALA A 262 8.13 -5.95 -31.58
N ALA A 263 7.06 -5.29 -31.11
CA ALA A 263 7.15 -4.30 -30.04
C ALA A 263 7.67 -4.90 -28.73
N ALA A 264 7.19 -6.08 -28.34
CA ALA A 264 7.66 -6.80 -27.16
C ALA A 264 9.15 -7.21 -27.26
N LEU A 265 9.61 -7.66 -28.43
CA LEU A 265 11.02 -7.99 -28.66
C LEU A 265 11.93 -6.76 -28.59
N LEU A 266 11.49 -5.64 -29.18
CA LEU A 266 12.23 -4.38 -29.12
C LEU A 266 12.42 -3.91 -27.68
N VAL A 267 11.40 -4.08 -26.84
CA VAL A 267 11.47 -3.77 -25.40
C VAL A 267 12.52 -4.60 -24.70
N VAL A 268 12.56 -5.90 -24.96
CA VAL A 268 13.55 -6.82 -24.37
C VAL A 268 14.97 -6.48 -24.81
N GLU A 269 15.17 -6.08 -26.07
CA GLU A 269 16.48 -5.71 -26.60
C GLU A 269 16.99 -4.39 -26.02
N GLU A 270 16.13 -3.37 -25.95
CA GLU A 270 16.50 -2.04 -25.48
C GLU A 270 16.56 -1.94 -23.94
N HIS A 271 15.84 -2.82 -23.24
CA HIS A 271 15.69 -2.81 -21.78
C HIS A 271 16.09 -4.17 -21.17
N PRO A 272 17.39 -4.53 -21.19
CA PRO A 272 17.87 -5.84 -20.75
C PRO A 272 17.62 -6.14 -19.27
N HIS A 273 17.30 -5.13 -18.46
CA HIS A 273 16.90 -5.31 -17.06
C HIS A 273 15.52 -5.97 -16.90
N ILE A 274 14.65 -5.88 -17.91
CA ILE A 274 13.32 -6.56 -17.93
C ILE A 274 13.49 -8.07 -18.15
N ALA A 275 14.53 -8.48 -18.85
CA ALA A 275 14.72 -9.87 -19.25
C ALA A 275 15.16 -10.83 -18.13
N GLY A 276 15.46 -10.31 -16.94
CA GLY A 276 15.87 -11.12 -15.80
C GLY A 276 17.28 -11.70 -15.96
N PRO A 277 17.56 -12.96 -15.56
CA PRO A 277 18.90 -13.55 -15.66
C PRO A 277 19.28 -13.98 -17.09
N VAL A 278 18.65 -13.38 -18.11
CA VAL A 278 18.68 -13.79 -19.50
C VAL A 278 18.74 -12.54 -20.37
N ARG A 279 19.39 -12.61 -21.54
CA ARG A 279 19.38 -11.59 -22.60
C ARG A 279 18.82 -12.21 -23.89
N VAL A 280 18.34 -11.39 -24.81
CA VAL A 280 17.94 -11.86 -26.15
C VAL A 280 19.02 -11.51 -27.17
N ASP A 281 19.43 -12.51 -27.95
CA ASP A 281 20.26 -12.34 -29.14
C ASP A 281 19.37 -12.35 -30.39
N CYS A 282 19.51 -11.34 -31.25
CA CYS A 282 18.93 -11.33 -32.58
C CYS A 282 20.01 -11.55 -33.65
N ARG A 283 19.82 -12.56 -34.50
CA ARG A 283 20.69 -12.83 -35.65
C ARG A 283 19.84 -13.14 -36.87
N GLY A 284 19.95 -12.29 -37.90
CA GLY A 284 19.22 -12.51 -39.17
C GLY A 284 17.71 -12.51 -39.03
N GLY A 285 17.15 -11.84 -38.02
CA GLY A 285 15.70 -11.80 -37.76
C GLY A 285 15.16 -12.97 -36.94
N GLU A 286 16.04 -13.83 -36.41
CA GLU A 286 15.68 -14.83 -35.40
C GLU A 286 16.20 -14.44 -34.02
N TYR A 287 15.35 -14.65 -33.02
CA TYR A 287 15.56 -14.25 -31.64
C TYR A 287 15.79 -15.48 -30.77
N ARG A 288 16.78 -15.44 -29.88
CA ARG A 288 17.05 -16.51 -28.91
C ARG A 288 17.33 -15.93 -27.53
N ALA A 289 16.71 -16.52 -26.51
CA ALA A 289 17.02 -16.23 -25.12
C ALA A 289 18.33 -16.92 -24.69
N VAL A 290 19.26 -16.17 -24.09
CA VAL A 290 20.59 -16.63 -23.67
C VAL A 290 20.82 -16.26 -22.20
N PRO A 291 21.24 -17.20 -21.33
CA PRO A 291 21.53 -16.89 -19.93
C PRO A 291 22.65 -15.85 -19.76
N LEU A 292 22.51 -14.95 -18.78
CA LEU A 292 23.53 -13.98 -18.37
C LEU A 292 24.50 -14.62 -17.38
N VAL A 293 25.49 -15.32 -17.93
CA VAL A 293 26.51 -16.08 -17.16
C VAL A 293 27.41 -15.17 -16.33
N GLU A 294 27.55 -13.90 -16.68
CA GLU A 294 28.27 -12.87 -15.91
C GLU A 294 27.67 -12.60 -14.51
N ARG A 295 26.44 -13.07 -14.25
CA ARG A 295 25.82 -13.04 -12.91
C ARG A 295 26.24 -14.20 -12.01
N LEU A 296 26.93 -15.19 -12.57
CA LEU A 296 27.42 -16.36 -11.87
C LEU A 296 28.94 -16.24 -11.68
N THR A 297 29.41 -16.50 -10.47
CA THR A 297 30.84 -16.61 -10.20
C THR A 297 31.45 -17.77 -10.99
N VAL A 298 32.76 -17.73 -11.23
CA VAL A 298 33.50 -18.82 -11.89
C VAL A 298 33.23 -20.18 -11.22
N GLY A 299 33.15 -20.20 -9.88
CA GLY A 299 32.83 -21.43 -9.12
C GLY A 299 31.40 -21.93 -9.31
N GLN A 300 30.42 -21.03 -9.44
CA GLN A 300 29.02 -21.40 -9.71
C GLN A 300 28.84 -21.91 -11.15
N LEU A 301 29.51 -21.30 -12.13
CA LEU A 301 29.52 -21.78 -13.51
C LEU A 301 30.11 -23.18 -13.62
N ALA A 302 31.22 -23.44 -12.92
CA ALA A 302 31.84 -24.76 -12.88
C ALA A 302 30.94 -25.82 -12.22
N ALA A 303 30.18 -25.46 -11.19
CA ALA A 303 29.25 -26.38 -10.52
C ALA A 303 27.97 -26.69 -11.32
N LEU A 304 27.59 -25.80 -12.26
CA LEU A 304 26.43 -25.98 -13.14
C LEU A 304 26.80 -26.63 -14.49
N GLY A 305 28.08 -26.60 -14.85
CA GLY A 305 28.64 -27.25 -16.03
C GLY A 305 29.18 -28.64 -15.73
N SER A 306 28.29 -29.58 -15.41
CA SER A 306 28.54 -31.03 -15.44
C SER A 306 27.37 -31.75 -16.08
#